data_AF-A0A2R5F0Z9-F1
#
_entry.id   AF-A0A2R5F0Z9-F1
#
_cell.length_a   1.000
_cell.length_b   1.000
_cell.length_c   1.000
_cell.angle_alpha   90.00
_cell.angle_beta   90.00
_cell.angle_gamma   90.00
#
_symmetry.space_group_name_H-M   'P 1'
#
loop_
_entity.id
_entity.type
_entity.pdbx_description
1 polymer ?
#
loop_
_entity_poly.entity_id
_entity_poly.type
_entity_poly.pdbx_seq_one_letter_code
_entity_poly.pdbx_strand_id
1 'polypeptide(L)' 'MGRSVEVTDEWLKKILEQVQGLAYGVVQITVHDGQIVQIDRTERSRFDVPKSQVGGKRRN' A
#
# COMPACT_ATOMS: atom_id res chain seq x y z
N MET A 1 26.46 -14.42 15.16
CA MET A 1 26.24 -14.21 13.72
C MET A 1 24.80 -13.77 13.51
N GLY A 2 24.56 -12.54 13.06
CA GLY A 2 23.22 -12.12 12.63
C GLY A 2 22.94 -12.75 11.26
N ARG A 3 21.93 -13.61 11.17
CA ARG A 3 21.44 -14.11 9.88
C ARG A 3 20.83 -12.91 9.15
N SER A 4 21.61 -12.31 8.25
CA SER A 4 21.09 -11.34 7.30
C SER A 4 19.99 -12.04 6.50
N VAL A 5 18.79 -11.47 6.51
CA VAL A 5 17.66 -11.90 5.69
C VAL A 5 18.16 -11.99 4.25
N GLU A 6 18.20 -13.19 3.66
CA GLU A 6 18.51 -13.35 2.25
C GLU A 6 17.26 -12.98 1.46
N VAL A 7 17.06 -11.67 1.27
CA VAL A 7 16.08 -11.18 0.30
C VAL A 7 16.64 -11.54 -1.07
N THR A 8 16.22 -12.69 -1.61
CA THR A 8 16.58 -13.09 -2.97
C THR A 8 16.05 -12.09 -3.99
N ASP A 9 16.71 -11.99 -5.14
CA ASP A 9 16.28 -11.14 -6.27
C ASP A 9 14.80 -11.35 -6.66
N GLU A 10 14.29 -12.58 -6.51
CA GLU A 10 12.87 -12.88 -6.72
C GLU A 10 11.94 -12.13 -5.78
N TRP A 11 12.29 -12.02 -4.49
CA TRP A 11 11.50 -11.27 -3.53
C TRP A 11 11.56 -9.78 -3.80
N LEU A 12 12.72 -9.26 -4.18
CA LEU A 12 12.86 -7.86 -4.56
C LEU A 12 11.95 -7.52 -5.74
N LYS A 13 11.91 -8.39 -6.76
CA LYS A 13 11.01 -8.22 -7.91
C LYS A 13 9.55 -8.26 -7.50
N LYS A 14 9.14 -9.22 -6.66
CA LYS A 14 7.76 -9.31 -6.16
C LYS A 14 7.36 -8.06 -5.38
N ILE A 15 8.23 -7.55 -4.50
CA ILE A 15 7.98 -6.32 -3.74
C ILE A 15 7.83 -5.13 -4.69
N LEU A 16 8.71 -5.03 -5.69
CA LEU A 16 8.64 -3.98 -6.70
C LEU A 16 7.30 -4.01 -7.46
N GLU A 17 6.83 -5.21 -7.85
CA GLU A 17 5.53 -5.40 -8.50
C GLU A 17 4.36 -5.04 -7.56
N GLN A 18 4.46 -5.28 -6.26
CA GLN A 18 3.44 -4.89 -5.28
C GLN A 18 3.40 -3.39 -5.01
N VAL A 19 4.54 -2.70 -5.11
CA VAL A 19 4.63 -1.25 -4.97
C VAL A 19 4.25 -0.54 -6.28
N GLN A 20 4.50 -1.17 -7.43
CA GLN A 20 4.07 -0.64 -8.72
C GLN A 20 2.54 -0.54 -8.79
N GLY A 21 2.06 0.68 -9.00
CA GLY A 21 0.63 1.01 -9.05
C GLY A 21 0.04 1.47 -7.70
N LEU A 22 0.81 1.43 -6.62
CA LEU A 22 0.38 1.96 -5.32
C LEU A 22 0.49 3.49 -5.32
N ALA A 23 -0.60 4.20 -5.66
CA ALA A 23 -0.60 5.67 -5.62
C ALA A 23 -0.51 6.21 -4.19
N TYR A 24 -1.26 5.60 -3.28
CA TYR A 24 -1.29 5.93 -1.85
C TYR A 24 -1.57 4.67 -1.05
N GLY A 25 -0.67 4.31 -0.14
CA GLY A 25 -0.82 3.08 0.63
C GLY A 25 0.43 2.72 1.42
N VAL A 26 0.43 1.51 1.96
CA VAL A 26 1.54 0.90 2.71
C VAL A 26 1.71 -0.54 2.27
N VAL A 27 2.96 -0.96 2.10
CA VAL A 27 3.33 -2.37 1.97
C VAL A 27 4.03 -2.79 3.26
N GLN A 28 3.50 -3.80 3.94
CA GLN A 28 4.07 -4.37 5.16
C GLN A 28 4.63 -5.75 4.85
N ILE A 29 5.88 -6.01 5.26
CA ILE A 29 6.57 -7.27 5.02
C ILE A 29 6.92 -7.86 6.38
N THR A 30 6.51 -9.11 6.61
CA THR A 30 6.84 -9.84 7.84
C THR A 30 7.90 -10.89 7.52
N VAL A 31 8.99 -10.83 8.29
CA VAL A 31 10.13 -11.75 8.17
C VAL A 31 10.25 -12.56 9.45
N HIS A 32 10.26 -13.88 9.33
CA HIS A 32 10.53 -14.80 10.43
C HIS A 32 11.70 -15.71 10.05
N ASP A 33 12.65 -15.90 10.96
CA ASP A 33 13.85 -16.75 10.77
C ASP A 33 14.65 -16.45 9.47
N GLY A 34 14.73 -15.16 9.09
CA GLY A 34 15.44 -14.74 7.88
C GLY A 34 14.69 -15.00 6.57
N GLN A 35 13.44 -15.48 6.63
CA GLN A 35 12.57 -15.71 5.48
C GLN A 35 11.35 -14.80 5.52
N ILE A 36 11.00 -14.24 4.37
CA ILE A 36 9.76 -13.48 4.22
C ILE A 36 8.61 -14.48 4.26
N VAL A 37 7.71 -14.31 5.22
CA VAL A 37 6.54 -15.20 5.40
C VAL A 37 5.23 -14.53 5.01
N GLN A 38 5.18 -13.19 5.01
CA GLN A 38 3.95 -12.45 4.71
C GLN A 38 4.28 -11.12 4.04
N ILE A 39 3.45 -10.73 3.07
CA ILE A 39 3.44 -9.42 2.45
C ILE A 39 1.99 -8.94 2.38
N ASP A 40 1.70 -7.82 3.05
CA ASP A 40 0.41 -7.14 2.98
C ASP A 40 0.54 -5.85 2.20
N ARG A 41 -0.32 -5.70 1.19
CA ARG A 41 -0.48 -4.47 0.42
C ARG A 41 -1.78 -3.79 0.83
N THR A 42 -1.67 -2.62 1.43
CA THR A 42 -2.82 -1.79 1.81
C THR A 42 -2.86 -0.55 0.93
N GLU A 43 -3.89 -0.44 0.10
CA GLU A 43 -4.17 0.77 -0.69
C GLU A 43 -5.20 1.65 -0.01
N ARG A 44 -4.95 2.96 -0.01
CA ARG A 44 -5.89 3.97 0.46
C ARG A 44 -6.24 4.90 -0.69
N SER A 45 -7.35 4.62 -1.34
CA SER A 45 -7.98 5.59 -2.25
C SER A 45 -8.82 6.58 -1.44
N ARG A 46 -8.50 7.88 -1.52
CA ARG A 46 -9.44 8.92 -1.09
C ARG A 46 -10.47 9.07 -2.20
N PHE A 47 -11.67 8.56 -1.97
CA PHE A 47 -12.83 9.01 -2.72
C PHE A 47 -13.10 10.44 -2.26
N ASP A 48 -12.66 11.41 -3.05
CA ASP A 48 -13.06 12.80 -2.84
C ASP A 48 -14.59 12.82 -2.90
N VAL A 49 -15.23 13.10 -1.77
CA VAL A 49 -16.68 13.19 -1.72
C VAL A 49 -17.00 14.41 -2.59
N PRO A 50 -17.68 14.26 -3.74
CA PRO A 50 -17.95 15.42 -4.57
C PRO A 50 -18.71 16.42 -3.69
N LYS A 51 -18.12 17.59 -3.47
CA LYS A 51 -18.77 18.75 -2.84
C LYS A 51 -19.86 19.24 -3.77
N SER A 52 -20.91 18.46 -3.94
CA SER A 52 -22.04 18.80 -4.79
C SER A 52 -23.22 19.13 -3.90
N GLN A 53 -23.36 20.45 -3.71
CA GLN A 53 -24.63 21.16 -3.57
C GLN A 53 -25.36 21.09 -2.22
N VAL A 54 -24.71 21.58 -1.15
CA VAL A 54 -25.45 22.17 -0.03
C VAL A 54 -25.25 23.69 -0.07
N GLY A 55 -26.12 24.41 -0.78
CA GLY A 55 -26.13 25.87 -0.70
C GLY A 55 -26.57 26.60 -1.97
N GLY A 56 -27.76 26.30 -2.51
CA GLY A 56 -28.14 26.91 -3.79
C GLY A 56 -29.61 27.00 -4.15
N LYS A 57 -30.56 27.14 -3.20
CA LYS A 57 -31.89 27.71 -3.54
C LYS A 57 -32.73 28.14 -2.32
N ARG A 58 -32.34 29.22 -1.65
CA ARG A 58 -33.34 30.10 -1.01
C ARG A 58 -33.77 31.12 -2.06
N ARG A 59 -34.77 30.77 -2.88
CA ARG A 59 -35.43 31.72 -3.78
C ARG A 59 -36.61 32.34 -3.03
N ASN A 60 -36.50 33.66 -2.86
CA ASN A 60 -37.54 34.60 -2.46
C ASN A 60 -38.62 34.71 -3.53
#